data_AF-A0A0F9BF84-F1
#
_entry.id   AF-A0A0F9BF84-F1
#
_cell.length_a   1.000
_cell.length_b   1.000
_cell.length_c   1.000
_cell.angle_alpha   90.00
_cell.angle_beta   90.00
_cell.angle_gamma   90.00
#
_symmetry.space_group_name_H-M   'P 1'
#
loop_
_entity.id
_entity.type
_entity.pdbx_description
1 polymer ?
#
loop_
_entity_poly.entity_id
_entity_poly.type
_entity_poly.pdbx_seq_one_letter_code
_entity_poly.pdbx_strand_id
1 'polypeptide(L)'
;GNTPVEAMVIEAAQLNGKHTPGVNYPVITEIAEYFAEQVGQDIPGNYPLIGRDFNVTRAGIHADGLLKNQEIYNCFDTAKILNRPVGVAITDKSGAAGIKHWLEQHYQVDVPKDDHRLLAIRDRVDAEYEAGRTSSISEEEMVAWYEEAFGAQGQG
;
A
#
# COMPACT_ATOMS: atom_id res chain seq x y z
N GLY A 1 -1.46 -9.86 25.85
CA GLY A 1 -1.54 -8.39 25.73
C GLY A 1 -2.92 -7.94 26.10
N ASN A 2 -3.11 -6.62 26.24
CA ASN A 2 -4.45 -6.03 26.32
C ASN A 2 -5.15 -6.11 24.96
N THR A 3 -6.46 -5.91 24.94
CA THR A 3 -7.24 -5.84 23.70
C THR A 3 -6.74 -4.69 22.82
N PRO A 4 -6.56 -4.89 21.50
CA PRO A 4 -6.20 -3.81 20.58
C PRO A 4 -7.30 -2.75 20.51
N VAL A 5 -6.94 -1.49 20.74
CA VAL A 5 -7.90 -0.38 20.85
C VAL A 5 -8.52 -0.06 19.49
N GLU A 6 -7.71 -0.10 18.43
CA GLU A 6 -8.11 0.09 17.05
C GLU A 6 -9.18 -0.92 16.62
N ALA A 7 -9.03 -2.19 17.00
CA ALA A 7 -10.02 -3.23 16.72
C ALA A 7 -11.33 -2.96 17.48
N MET A 8 -11.24 -2.68 18.79
CA MET A 8 -12.41 -2.36 19.61
C MET A 8 -13.22 -1.18 19.07
N VAL A 9 -12.55 -0.11 18.65
CA VAL A 9 -13.20 1.11 18.17
C VAL A 9 -13.90 0.88 16.82
N ILE A 10 -13.29 0.11 15.93
CA ILE A 10 -13.88 -0.26 14.62
C ILE A 10 -15.06 -1.23 14.81
N GLU A 11 -14.89 -2.29 15.59
CA GLU A 11 -15.93 -3.30 15.82
C GLU A 11 -17.15 -2.72 16.53
N ALA A 12 -16.95 -1.83 17.51
CA ALA A 12 -18.06 -1.14 18.17
C ALA A 12 -18.90 -0.32 17.17
N ALA A 13 -18.27 0.30 16.17
CA ALA A 13 -18.97 1.04 15.13
C ALA A 13 -19.78 0.11 14.21
N GLN A 14 -19.15 -1.00 13.81
CA GLN A 14 -19.78 -2.01 12.95
C GLN A 14 -21.00 -2.65 13.62
N LEU A 15 -20.88 -3.04 14.89
CA LEU A 15 -21.98 -3.64 15.66
C LEU A 15 -23.16 -2.68 15.84
N ASN A 16 -22.89 -1.39 16.01
CA ASN A 16 -23.93 -0.36 16.12
C ASN A 16 -24.49 0.09 14.75
N GLY A 17 -23.89 -0.35 13.64
CA GLY A 17 -24.28 0.03 12.29
C GLY A 17 -24.11 1.52 11.97
N LYS A 18 -23.34 2.27 12.78
CA LYS A 18 -23.17 3.72 12.61
C LYS A 18 -21.83 4.20 13.17
N HIS A 19 -21.40 5.35 12.69
CA HIS A 19 -20.26 6.10 13.23
C HIS A 19 -20.43 6.35 14.74
N THR A 20 -19.37 6.13 15.52
CA THR A 20 -19.37 6.40 16.97
C THR A 20 -19.13 7.88 17.22
N PRO A 21 -20.08 8.63 17.82
CA PRO A 21 -19.91 10.06 18.06
C PRO A 21 -18.64 10.39 18.85
N GLY A 22 -17.87 11.35 18.36
CA GLY A 22 -16.63 11.82 19.01
C GLY A 22 -15.38 11.00 18.68
N VAL A 23 -15.50 9.94 17.88
CA VAL A 23 -14.33 9.15 17.43
C VAL A 23 -13.79 9.70 16.13
N ASN A 24 -12.51 10.08 16.13
CA ASN A 24 -11.77 10.40 14.92
C ASN A 24 -11.00 9.15 14.44
N TYR A 25 -11.61 8.35 13.57
CA TYR A 25 -11.04 7.08 13.09
C TYR A 25 -9.68 7.24 12.36
N PRO A 26 -9.47 8.26 11.49
CA PRO A 26 -8.18 8.45 10.82
C PRO A 26 -6.96 8.50 11.74
N VAL A 27 -7.12 8.99 12.98
CA VAL A 27 -6.04 9.08 13.98
C VAL A 27 -5.47 7.71 14.37
N ILE A 28 -6.19 6.61 14.11
CA ILE A 28 -5.67 5.24 14.32
C ILE A 28 -4.34 5.04 13.56
N THR A 29 -4.25 5.54 12.32
CA THR A 29 -3.04 5.43 11.50
C THR A 29 -1.92 6.31 12.03
N GLU A 30 -2.23 7.54 12.42
CA GLU A 30 -1.24 8.46 13.01
C GLU A 30 -0.63 7.89 14.30
N ILE A 31 -1.44 7.23 15.13
CA ILE A 31 -0.96 6.55 16.34
C ILE A 31 -0.05 5.37 15.99
N ALA A 32 -0.40 4.57 14.98
CA ALA A 32 0.42 3.44 14.54
C ALA A 32 1.78 3.90 14.01
N GLU A 33 1.79 4.95 13.18
CA GLU A 33 2.99 5.59 12.65
C GLU A 33 3.86 6.14 13.79
N TYR A 34 3.26 6.86 14.74
CA TYR A 34 3.98 7.34 15.93
C TYR A 34 4.58 6.19 16.76
N PHE A 35 3.85 5.09 16.93
CA PHE A 35 4.32 3.94 17.69
C PHE A 35 5.51 3.23 17.00
N ALA A 36 5.47 3.14 15.68
CA ALA A 36 6.57 2.58 14.89
C ALA A 36 7.80 3.51 14.89
N GLU A 37 7.62 4.79 14.56
CA GLU A 37 8.73 5.71 14.30
C GLU A 37 9.31 6.35 15.55
N GLN A 38 8.46 6.76 16.50
CA GLN A 38 8.87 7.55 17.65
C GLN A 38 9.09 6.68 18.90
N VAL A 39 8.29 5.62 19.06
CA VAL A 39 8.45 4.67 20.18
C VAL A 39 9.40 3.52 19.80
N GLY A 40 9.60 3.25 18.51
CA GLY A 40 10.51 2.23 18.01
C GLY A 40 9.97 0.80 18.20
N GLN A 41 8.64 0.64 18.19
CA GLN A 41 8.00 -0.67 18.28
C GLN A 41 7.63 -1.19 16.90
N ASP A 42 8.07 -2.41 16.58
CA ASP A 42 7.76 -3.02 15.30
C ASP A 42 6.29 -3.44 15.22
N ILE A 43 5.61 -3.03 14.15
CA ILE A 43 4.24 -3.44 13.83
C ILE A 43 4.33 -4.43 12.67
N PRO A 44 3.90 -5.70 12.85
CA PRO A 44 3.92 -6.67 11.76
C PRO A 44 3.20 -6.13 10.53
N GLY A 45 3.80 -6.30 9.34
CA GLY A 45 3.25 -5.70 8.12
C GLY A 45 1.83 -6.16 7.79
N ASN A 46 1.46 -7.39 8.18
CA ASN A 46 0.11 -7.94 8.00
C ASN A 46 -0.82 -7.74 9.22
N TYR A 47 -0.44 -6.91 10.20
CA TYR A 47 -1.28 -6.65 11.37
C TYR A 47 -2.61 -5.99 10.92
N PRO A 48 -3.78 -6.45 11.40
CA PRO A 48 -5.06 -5.89 10.98
C PRO A 48 -5.17 -4.38 11.23
N LEU A 49 -5.79 -3.63 10.30
CA LEU A 49 -6.06 -2.19 10.37
C LEU A 49 -4.85 -1.25 10.31
N ILE A 50 -3.70 -1.64 10.88
CA ILE A 50 -2.54 -0.74 11.08
C ILE A 50 -1.23 -1.27 10.49
N GLY A 51 -1.13 -2.56 10.13
CA GLY A 51 0.06 -3.12 9.50
C GLY A 51 0.25 -2.57 8.09
N ARG A 52 1.49 -2.29 7.67
CA ARG A 52 1.73 -1.60 6.38
C ARG A 52 1.03 -2.23 5.17
N ASP A 53 0.90 -3.56 5.17
CA ASP A 53 0.32 -4.37 4.10
C ASP A 53 -1.14 -4.78 4.35
N PHE A 54 -1.81 -4.29 5.42
CA PHE A 54 -3.14 -4.78 5.81
C PHE A 54 -4.18 -4.61 4.69
N ASN A 55 -4.00 -3.58 3.87
CA ASN A 55 -4.89 -3.20 2.78
C ASN A 55 -4.23 -3.37 1.41
N VAL A 56 -3.28 -4.30 1.29
CA VAL A 56 -2.53 -4.57 0.05
C VAL A 56 -2.96 -5.89 -0.56
N THR A 57 -3.40 -5.86 -1.82
CA THR A 57 -3.73 -7.04 -2.61
C THR A 57 -2.52 -7.50 -3.43
N ARG A 58 -2.27 -8.82 -3.45
CA ARG A 58 -1.06 -9.43 -4.07
C ARG A 58 -1.30 -10.21 -5.37
N ALA A 59 -2.54 -10.59 -5.69
CA ALA A 59 -2.82 -11.43 -6.85
C ALA A 59 -3.21 -10.59 -8.08
N GLY A 60 -2.61 -10.87 -9.24
CA GLY A 60 -2.81 -10.07 -10.46
C GLY A 60 -4.29 -9.94 -10.91
N ILE A 61 -5.10 -10.99 -10.77
CA ILE A 61 -6.54 -10.91 -11.06
C ILE A 61 -7.30 -10.06 -10.03
N HIS A 62 -6.83 -10.04 -8.78
CA HIS A 62 -7.41 -9.22 -7.72
C HIS A 62 -7.04 -7.74 -7.93
N ALA A 63 -5.86 -7.44 -8.46
CA ALA A 63 -5.46 -6.07 -8.79
C ALA A 63 -6.34 -5.46 -9.90
N ASP A 64 -6.59 -6.18 -10.99
CA ASP A 64 -7.49 -5.73 -12.06
C ASP A 64 -8.95 -5.61 -11.58
N GLY A 65 -9.40 -6.55 -10.72
CA GLY A 65 -10.70 -6.48 -10.08
C GLY A 65 -10.86 -5.29 -9.13
N LEU A 66 -9.82 -5.02 -8.32
CA LEU A 66 -9.78 -3.91 -7.38
C LEU A 66 -9.83 -2.55 -8.10
N LEU A 67 -9.06 -2.38 -9.17
CA LEU A 67 -9.07 -1.16 -9.99
C LEU A 67 -10.44 -0.90 -10.62
N LYS A 68 -11.25 -1.95 -10.86
CA LYS A 68 -12.60 -1.84 -11.41
C LYS A 68 -13.66 -1.62 -10.34
N ASN A 69 -13.56 -2.28 -9.20
CA ASN A 69 -14.49 -2.10 -8.09
C ASN A 69 -13.84 -2.45 -6.74
N GLN A 70 -13.49 -1.41 -6.01
CA GLN A 70 -12.86 -1.51 -4.69
C GLN A 70 -13.77 -2.17 -3.64
N GLU A 71 -15.09 -2.01 -3.72
CA GLU A 71 -16.06 -2.55 -2.75
C GLU A 71 -16.11 -4.08 -2.74
N ILE A 72 -15.64 -4.74 -3.79
CA ILE A 72 -15.56 -6.22 -3.86
C ILE A 72 -14.47 -6.75 -2.93
N TYR A 73 -13.42 -5.96 -2.69
CA TYR A 73 -12.22 -6.40 -1.98
C TYR A 73 -12.02 -5.70 -0.64
N ASN A 74 -12.69 -4.57 -0.43
CA ASN A 74 -12.70 -3.85 0.83
C ASN A 74 -14.03 -4.00 1.56
N CYS A 75 -13.96 -4.53 2.78
CA CYS A 75 -15.14 -4.62 3.65
C CYS A 75 -15.65 -3.26 4.14
N PHE A 76 -14.85 -2.19 4.02
CA PHE A 76 -15.24 -0.80 4.26
C PHE A 76 -14.28 0.18 3.58
N ASP A 77 -14.67 1.45 3.51
CA ASP A 77 -13.84 2.54 2.94
C ASP A 77 -12.67 2.89 3.88
N THR A 78 -11.56 2.17 3.71
CA THR A 78 -10.32 2.34 4.48
C THR A 78 -9.63 3.69 4.21
N ALA A 79 -9.82 4.27 3.03
CA ALA A 79 -9.28 5.60 2.72
C ALA A 79 -9.97 6.65 3.61
N LYS A 80 -11.29 6.58 3.72
CA LYS A 80 -12.06 7.48 4.59
C LYS A 80 -11.87 7.21 6.07
N ILE A 81 -11.83 5.94 6.47
CA ILE A 81 -11.85 5.55 7.89
C ILE A 81 -10.45 5.58 8.50
N LEU A 82 -9.43 5.17 7.76
CA LEU A 82 -8.07 4.99 8.27
C LEU A 82 -7.06 5.88 7.56
N ASN A 83 -7.43 6.67 6.56
CA ASN A 83 -6.47 7.36 5.68
C ASN A 83 -5.48 6.39 5.01
N ARG A 84 -5.95 5.16 4.75
CA ARG A 84 -5.15 4.08 4.14
C ARG A 84 -5.91 3.55 2.92
N PRO A 85 -5.67 4.09 1.72
CA PRO A 85 -6.27 3.57 0.49
C PRO A 85 -5.79 2.14 0.21
N VAL A 86 -6.42 1.47 -0.74
CA VAL A 86 -6.00 0.10 -1.10
C VAL A 86 -4.71 0.18 -1.90
N GLY A 87 -3.76 -0.69 -1.54
CA GLY A 87 -2.53 -0.88 -2.27
C GLY A 87 -2.55 -2.13 -3.15
N VAL A 88 -1.70 -2.12 -4.16
CA VAL A 88 -1.42 -3.28 -5.01
C VAL A 88 0.06 -3.63 -4.85
N ALA A 89 0.36 -4.88 -4.48
CA ALA A 89 1.73 -5.35 -4.44
C ALA A 89 2.28 -5.53 -5.86
N ILE A 90 3.56 -5.22 -6.03
CA ILE A 90 4.23 -5.37 -7.32
C ILE A 90 4.77 -6.79 -7.47
N THR A 91 4.40 -7.45 -8.57
CA THR A 91 4.87 -8.78 -8.98
C THR A 91 5.07 -8.84 -10.49
N ASP A 92 5.50 -9.99 -11.02
CA ASP A 92 5.57 -10.29 -12.46
C ASP A 92 4.21 -10.16 -13.18
N LYS A 93 3.10 -10.08 -12.44
CA LYS A 93 1.75 -9.88 -13.00
C LYS A 93 1.31 -8.42 -13.04
N SER A 94 2.05 -7.51 -12.42
CA SER A 94 1.67 -6.08 -12.35
C SER A 94 1.85 -5.36 -13.69
N GLY A 95 2.89 -5.71 -14.44
CA GLY A 95 3.29 -5.02 -15.67
C GLY A 95 3.49 -3.50 -15.50
N ALA A 96 3.61 -2.80 -16.62
CA ALA A 96 3.82 -1.34 -16.61
C ALA A 96 2.65 -0.56 -15.97
N ALA A 97 1.42 -1.07 -16.05
CA ALA A 97 0.26 -0.41 -15.49
C ALA A 97 0.25 -0.44 -13.95
N GLY A 98 0.62 -1.57 -13.35
CA GLY A 98 0.74 -1.68 -11.89
C GLY A 98 1.85 -0.80 -11.34
N ILE A 99 3.00 -0.74 -12.03
CA ILE A 99 4.11 0.14 -11.64
C ILE A 99 3.71 1.61 -11.76
N LYS A 100 3.05 2.01 -12.86
CA LYS A 100 2.51 3.38 -13.02
C LYS A 100 1.61 3.75 -11.85
N HIS A 101 0.67 2.86 -11.51
CA HIS A 101 -0.26 3.10 -10.40
C HIS A 101 0.47 3.24 -9.06
N TRP A 102 1.48 2.41 -8.80
CA TRP A 102 2.30 2.52 -7.59
C TRP A 102 3.03 3.87 -7.52
N LEU A 103 3.61 4.35 -8.62
CA LEU A 103 4.28 5.66 -8.71
C LEU A 103 3.32 6.83 -8.45
N GLU A 104 2.10 6.77 -9.01
CA GLU A 104 1.07 7.78 -8.77
C GLU A 104 0.67 7.84 -7.28
N GLN A 105 0.53 6.68 -6.64
CA GLN A 105 0.12 6.61 -5.23
C GLN A 105 1.22 7.11 -4.27
N HIS A 106 2.49 6.80 -4.53
CA HIS A 106 3.59 7.11 -3.60
C HIS A 106 4.24 8.47 -3.85
N TYR A 107 4.29 8.92 -5.12
CA TYR A 107 5.03 10.13 -5.50
C TYR A 107 4.18 11.17 -6.24
N GLN A 108 2.89 10.90 -6.49
CA GLN A 108 2.01 11.77 -7.29
C GLN A 108 2.57 12.06 -8.69
N VAL A 109 3.36 11.12 -9.24
CA VAL A 109 3.97 11.22 -10.56
C VAL A 109 3.13 10.47 -11.58
N ASP A 110 2.64 11.18 -12.61
CA ASP A 110 1.99 10.58 -13.78
C ASP A 110 3.01 10.48 -14.93
N VAL A 111 3.32 9.23 -15.33
CA VAL A 111 4.26 8.92 -16.41
C VAL A 111 3.60 8.11 -17.52
N PRO A 112 3.91 8.36 -18.80
CA PRO A 112 3.48 7.50 -19.90
C PRO A 112 3.91 6.04 -19.70
N LYS A 113 3.12 5.09 -20.21
CA LYS A 113 3.41 3.65 -20.07
C LYS A 113 4.69 3.19 -20.79
N ASP A 114 5.15 4.00 -21.74
CA ASP A 114 6.38 3.82 -22.52
C ASP A 114 7.55 4.67 -22.00
N ASP A 115 7.39 5.35 -20.86
CA ASP A 115 8.49 6.07 -20.22
C ASP A 115 9.62 5.12 -19.86
N HIS A 116 10.82 5.37 -20.42
CA HIS A 116 12.00 4.54 -20.22
C HIS A 116 12.36 4.31 -18.73
N ARG A 117 12.08 5.24 -17.83
CA ARG A 117 12.35 5.11 -16.39
C ARG A 117 11.39 4.13 -15.75
N LEU A 118 10.11 4.20 -16.11
CA LEU A 118 9.10 3.21 -15.68
C LEU A 118 9.45 1.82 -16.24
N LEU A 119 9.83 1.75 -17.52
CA LEU A 119 10.22 0.51 -18.17
C LEU A 119 11.47 -0.10 -17.53
N ALA A 120 12.43 0.70 -17.08
CA ALA A 120 13.60 0.21 -16.35
C ALA A 120 13.20 -0.47 -15.02
N ILE A 121 12.26 0.11 -14.26
CA ILE A 121 11.72 -0.52 -13.06
C ILE A 121 11.00 -1.83 -13.42
N ARG A 122 10.19 -1.83 -14.48
CA ARG A 122 9.50 -3.05 -14.96
C ARG A 122 10.48 -4.16 -15.30
N ASP A 123 11.50 -3.86 -16.10
CA ASP A 123 12.47 -4.86 -16.55
C ASP A 123 13.25 -5.44 -15.36
N ARG A 124 13.45 -4.65 -14.30
CA ARG A 124 14.04 -5.12 -13.04
C ARG A 124 13.10 -6.04 -12.26
N VAL A 125 11.80 -5.72 -12.20
CA VAL A 125 10.78 -6.63 -11.64
C VAL A 125 10.85 -7.97 -12.38
N ASP A 126 10.80 -7.94 -13.71
CA ASP A 126 10.80 -9.14 -14.54
C ASP A 126 12.07 -9.98 -14.30
N ALA A 127 13.25 -9.34 -14.25
CA ALA A 127 14.53 -10.01 -14.00
C ALA A 127 14.58 -10.71 -12.63
N GLU A 128 14.02 -10.12 -11.57
CA GLU A 128 13.96 -10.75 -10.25
C GLU A 128 13.12 -12.03 -10.25
N TYR A 129 12.00 -12.04 -10.97
CA TYR A 129 11.16 -13.23 -11.09
C TYR A 129 11.75 -14.29 -12.03
N GLU A 130 12.43 -13.87 -13.10
CA GLU A 130 13.22 -14.78 -13.94
C GLU A 130 14.37 -15.44 -13.15
N ALA A 131 14.94 -14.74 -12.17
CA ALA A 131 15.93 -15.27 -11.23
C ALA A 131 15.32 -16.19 -10.14
N GLY A 132 14.00 -16.42 -10.16
CA GLY A 132 13.32 -17.37 -9.29
C GLY A 132 12.72 -16.78 -8.02
N ARG A 133 12.58 -15.44 -7.92
CA ARG A 133 11.84 -14.80 -6.82
C ARG A 133 10.40 -15.34 -6.75
N THR A 134 9.91 -15.56 -5.52
CA THR A 134 8.52 -16.00 -5.26
C THR A 134 7.74 -15.04 -4.36
N SER A 135 8.39 -14.08 -3.72
CA SER A 135 7.77 -13.00 -2.95
C SER A 135 7.35 -11.84 -3.86
N SER A 136 6.51 -10.93 -3.36
CA SER A 136 6.32 -9.61 -4.00
C SER A 136 7.58 -8.77 -3.91
N ILE A 137 7.69 -7.77 -4.78
CA ILE A 137 8.67 -6.69 -4.60
C ILE A 137 8.25 -5.88 -3.36
N SER A 138 9.20 -5.63 -2.47
CA SER A 138 8.98 -4.85 -1.26
C SER A 138 8.87 -3.36 -1.56
N GLU A 139 8.31 -2.62 -0.61
CA GLU A 139 8.20 -1.16 -0.71
C GLU A 139 9.60 -0.52 -0.75
N GLU A 140 10.53 -1.01 0.06
CA GLU A 140 11.90 -0.53 0.13
C GLU A 140 12.64 -0.73 -1.20
N GLU A 141 12.43 -1.87 -1.87
CA GLU A 141 12.97 -2.11 -3.21
C GLU A 141 12.37 -1.15 -4.25
N MET A 142 11.05 -0.97 -4.25
CA MET A 142 10.38 -0.05 -5.17
C MET A 142 10.85 1.40 -4.98
N VAL A 143 11.02 1.85 -3.74
CA VAL A 143 11.57 3.17 -3.41
C VAL A 143 13.00 3.30 -3.95
N ALA A 144 13.87 2.32 -3.67
CA ALA A 144 15.25 2.37 -4.16
C ALA A 144 15.33 2.39 -5.70
N TRP A 145 14.49 1.62 -6.38
CA TRP A 145 14.48 1.56 -7.84
C TRP A 145 13.87 2.83 -8.45
N TYR A 146 12.90 3.44 -7.77
CA TYR A 146 12.38 4.75 -8.14
C TYR A 146 13.46 5.82 -8.03
N GLU A 147 14.17 5.90 -6.92
CA GLU A 147 15.24 6.88 -6.72
C GLU A 147 16.36 6.73 -7.77
N GLU A 148 16.72 5.49 -8.11
CA GLU A 148 17.71 5.21 -9.16
C GLU A 148 17.22 5.68 -10.55
N ALA A 149 15.96 5.42 -10.88
CA ALA A 149 15.40 5.73 -12.20
C ALA A 149 14.97 7.21 -12.36
N PHE A 150 14.53 7.87 -11.29
CA PHE A 150 13.95 9.22 -11.33
C PHE A 150 14.78 10.28 -10.60
N GLY A 151 15.66 9.91 -9.67
CA GLY A 151 16.47 10.84 -8.87
C GLY A 151 17.67 11.47 -9.61
N ALA A 152 18.04 10.96 -10.78
CA ALA A 152 19.19 11.45 -11.54
C ALA A 152 18.99 12.83 -12.24
N GLN A 153 17.86 13.52 -12.05
CA GLN A 153 17.55 14.81 -12.71
C GLN A 153 17.26 15.98 -11.74
N GLY A 154 18.03 16.07 -10.63
CA GLY A 154 17.87 17.11 -9.61
C GLY A 154 19.12 17.97 -9.32
N GLN A 155 20.07 18.08 -10.25
CA GLN A 155 21.16 19.06 -10.16
C GLN A 155 21.24 19.85 -11.47
N GLY A 156 20.59 21.01 -11.50
CA GLY A 156 20.62 22.00 -12.57
C GLY A 156 20.09 23.32 -12.08
#